data_AF-A0A938ZFP5-F1
#
_entry.id   AF-A0A938ZFP5-F1
#
_cell.length_a   1.000
_cell.length_b   1.000
_cell.length_c   1.000
_cell.angle_alpha   90.00
_cell.angle_beta   90.00
_cell.angle_gamma   90.00
#
_symmetry.space_group_name_H-M   'P 1'
#
loop_
_entity.id
_entity.type
_entity.pdbx_description
1 polymer ?
#
loop_
_entity_poly.entity_id
_entity_poly.type
_entity_poly.pdbx_seq_one_letter_code
_entity_poly.pdbx_strand_id
1 'polypeptide(L)'
;MSSKESKEWHLTPDGWVDGTLQHDSGRNPISPPGNQVLTCIYKETIVPDAMALSGYGEPGFNLSSNVSVIWRCSNHQLISELLDKFGSCPERI
;
A
#
# COMPACT_ATOMS: atom_id res chain seq x y z
N MET A 1 13.80 -14.14 8.41
CA MET A 1 12.42 -14.09 7.91
C MET A 1 12.01 -12.63 7.93
N SER A 2 11.42 -12.11 6.86
CA SER A 2 10.95 -10.73 6.77
C SER A 2 9.55 -10.79 6.21
N SER A 3 8.57 -10.22 6.89
CA SER A 3 7.20 -10.18 6.40
C SER A 3 7.07 -9.01 5.44
N LYS A 4 6.71 -9.31 4.19
CA LYS A 4 6.48 -8.29 3.17
C LYS A 4 5.01 -8.32 2.79
N GLU A 5 4.33 -7.23 3.08
CA GLU A 5 2.91 -7.08 2.80
C GLU A 5 2.74 -5.85 1.91
N SER A 6 1.80 -5.92 0.97
CA SER A 6 1.50 -4.80 0.11
C SER A 6 0.04 -4.80 -0.29
N LYS A 7 -0.54 -3.61 -0.37
CA LYS A 7 -1.93 -3.40 -0.70
C LYS A 7 -2.04 -2.34 -1.78
N GLU A 8 -2.70 -2.70 -2.87
CA GLU A 8 -3.07 -1.75 -3.90
C GLU A 8 -4.32 -0.99 -3.48
N TRP A 9 -4.36 0.28 -3.85
CA TRP A 9 -5.47 1.20 -3.62
C TRP A 9 -5.78 1.90 -4.93
N HIS A 10 -7.04 1.85 -5.35
CA HIS A 10 -7.51 2.49 -6.57
C HIS A 10 -8.37 3.70 -6.18
N LEU A 11 -7.98 4.89 -6.63
CA LEU A 11 -8.82 6.07 -6.50
C LEU A 11 -9.83 6.05 -7.62
N THR A 12 -11.11 6.17 -7.26
CA THR A 12 -12.23 6.29 -8.19
C THR A 12 -12.97 7.60 -7.90
N PRO A 13 -13.84 8.09 -8.80
CA PRO A 13 -14.67 9.25 -8.52
C PRO A 13 -15.59 9.10 -7.28
N ASP A 14 -15.86 7.87 -6.87
CA ASP A 14 -16.63 7.51 -5.68
C ASP A 14 -15.78 7.40 -4.40
N GLY A 15 -14.45 7.36 -4.54
CA GLY A 15 -13.49 7.31 -3.43
C GLY A 15 -12.41 6.26 -3.60
N TRP A 16 -11.66 6.01 -2.53
CA TRP A 16 -10.63 4.97 -2.49
C TRP A 16 -11.24 3.58 -2.31
N VAL A 17 -10.91 2.68 -3.22
CA VAL A 17 -11.30 1.27 -3.14
C VAL A 17 -10.08 0.38 -3.03
N ASP A 18 -10.22 -0.71 -2.29
CA ASP A 18 -9.17 -1.71 -2.12
C ASP A 18 -8.91 -2.47 -3.43
N GLY A 19 -7.62 -2.68 -3.70
CA GLY A 19 -7.12 -3.45 -4.82
C GLY A 19 -6.47 -4.75 -4.37
N THR A 20 -5.53 -5.25 -5.17
CA THR A 20 -4.81 -6.49 -4.80
C THR A 20 -4.13 -6.36 -3.46
N LEU A 21 -4.39 -7.33 -2.60
CA LEU A 21 -3.68 -7.51 -1.34
C LEU A 21 -2.67 -8.65 -1.51
N GLN A 22 -1.41 -8.38 -1.18
CA GLN A 22 -0.35 -9.37 -1.19
C GLN A 22 0.26 -9.46 0.20
N HIS A 23 0.17 -10.63 0.80
CA HIS A 23 0.80 -10.96 2.09
C HIS A 23 1.88 -12.02 1.88
N ASP A 24 2.71 -12.22 2.90
CA ASP A 24 3.74 -13.27 2.91
C ASP A 24 3.15 -14.67 2.64
N SER A 25 1.93 -14.92 3.14
CA SER A 25 1.22 -16.19 2.98
C SER A 25 0.45 -16.35 1.66
N GLY A 26 0.34 -15.31 0.83
CA GLY A 26 -0.40 -15.41 -0.44
C GLY A 26 -0.80 -14.07 -1.06
N ARG A 27 -1.28 -14.14 -2.31
CA ARG A 27 -1.75 -12.96 -3.07
C ARG A 27 -3.25 -13.09 -3.35
N ASN A 28 -4.00 -12.06 -2.99
CA ASN A 28 -5.43 -11.93 -3.27
C ASN A 28 -5.65 -10.83 -4.32
N PRO A 29 -5.58 -11.16 -5.63
CA PRO A 29 -5.78 -10.18 -6.69
C PRO A 29 -7.23 -9.69 -6.73
N ILE A 30 -7.41 -8.38 -6.67
CA ILE A 30 -8.72 -7.73 -6.88
C ILE A 30 -8.67 -7.03 -8.22
N SER A 31 -9.71 -7.21 -9.03
CA SER A 31 -9.75 -6.55 -10.34
C SER A 31 -9.87 -5.03 -10.17
N PRO A 32 -9.01 -4.26 -10.85
CA PRO A 32 -9.10 -2.81 -10.84
C PRO A 32 -10.47 -2.35 -11.36
N PRO A 33 -11.12 -1.35 -10.73
CA PRO A 33 -12.36 -0.80 -11.25
C PRO A 33 -12.08 -0.04 -12.56
N GLY A 34 -12.96 -0.19 -13.56
CA GLY A 34 -12.81 0.49 -14.85
C GLY A 34 -12.79 2.01 -14.77
N ASN A 35 -13.29 2.57 -13.66
CA ASN A 35 -13.34 4.01 -13.39
C ASN A 35 -12.18 4.50 -12.51
N GLN A 36 -11.10 3.71 -12.35
CA GLN A 36 -9.94 4.16 -11.61
C GLN A 36 -9.23 5.33 -12.30
N VAL A 37 -8.83 6.30 -11.49
CA VAL A 37 -8.14 7.51 -11.93
C VAL A 37 -6.68 7.52 -11.47
N LEU A 38 -6.39 6.82 -10.37
CA LEU A 38 -5.07 6.70 -9.77
C LEU A 38 -4.98 5.30 -9.13
N THR A 39 -3.80 4.70 -9.17
CA THR A 39 -3.52 3.48 -8.43
C THR A 39 -2.22 3.65 -7.67
N CYS A 40 -2.33 3.43 -6.38
CA CYS A 40 -1.23 3.46 -5.44
C CYS A 40 -1.02 2.06 -4.89
N ILE A 41 0.21 1.77 -4.49
CA ILE A 41 0.56 0.58 -3.75
C ILE A 41 1.17 1.04 -2.43
N TYR A 42 0.56 0.61 -1.33
CA TYR A 42 1.15 0.67 -0.01
C TYR A 42 1.95 -0.62 0.19
N LYS A 43 3.20 -0.49 0.61
CA LYS A 43 4.08 -1.61 0.91
C LYS A 43 4.54 -1.46 2.34
N GLU A 44 4.41 -2.53 3.10
CA GLU A 44 4.88 -2.64 4.46
C GLU A 44 5.85 -3.81 4.55
N THR A 45 7.00 -3.57 5.17
CA THR A 45 8.00 -4.60 5.40
C THR A 45 8.41 -4.58 6.86
N ILE A 46 8.22 -5.72 7.51
CA ILE A 46 8.65 -5.94 8.88
C ILE A 46 9.90 -6.82 8.82
N VAL A 47 11.02 -6.24 9.24
CA VAL A 47 12.30 -6.95 9.34
C VAL A 47 12.63 -7.11 10.83
N PRO A 48 12.75 -8.34 11.34
CA PRO A 48 13.26 -8.56 12.69
C PRO A 48 14.71 -8.07 12.73
N ASP A 49 15.04 -7.30 13.76
CA ASP A 49 16.39 -6.80 13.97
C ASP A 49 17.36 -7.96 14.25
N ALA A 50 18.65 -7.76 13.95
CA ALA A 50 19.69 -8.75 14.22
C ALA A 50 19.77 -9.16 15.70
N MET A 51 19.43 -8.25 16.63
CA MET A 51 19.34 -8.54 18.07
C MET A 51 18.22 -9.55 18.39
N ALA A 52 17.09 -9.50 17.67
CA ALA A 52 15.96 -10.42 17.86
C ALA A 52 16.32 -11.86 17.47
N LEU A 53 17.25 -12.05 16.53
CA LEU A 53 17.77 -13.37 16.14
C LEU A 53 18.92 -13.86 17.04
N SER A 54 19.62 -12.94 17.71
CA SER A 54 20.80 -13.23 18.52
C SER A 54 20.47 -13.61 19.98
N GLY A 55 19.23 -13.37 20.42
CA GLY A 55 18.78 -13.67 21.78
C GLY A 55 19.39 -12.76 22.86
N TYR A 56 20.01 -11.65 22.47
CA TYR A 56 20.70 -10.70 23.35
C TYR A 56 20.09 -9.30 23.12
N GLY A 57 19.54 -8.70 24.18
CA GLY A 57 18.88 -7.40 24.13
C GLY A 57 17.38 -7.47 23.85
N GLU A 58 16.71 -6.31 23.84
CA GLU A 58 15.28 -6.22 23.53
C GLU A 58 15.04 -6.50 22.05
N PRO A 59 14.11 -7.40 21.68
CA PRO A 59 13.83 -7.72 20.30
C PRO A 59 13.23 -6.49 19.60
N GLY A 60 14.03 -5.86 18.75
CA GLY A 60 13.58 -4.79 17.87
C GLY A 60 12.94 -5.34 16.59
N PHE A 61 11.87 -4.70 16.13
CA PHE A 61 11.33 -4.92 14.79
C PHE A 61 11.47 -3.62 14.01
N ASN A 62 12.07 -3.70 12.83
CA ASN A 62 12.11 -2.57 11.91
C ASN A 62 10.88 -2.62 11.01
N LEU A 63 9.92 -1.73 11.27
CA LEU A 63 8.77 -1.50 10.41
C LEU A 63 9.12 -0.43 9.39
N SER A 64 9.11 -0.79 8.11
CA SER A 64 9.27 0.15 7.00
C SER A 64 8.03 0.12 6.14
N SER A 65 7.29 1.23 6.10
CA SER A 65 6.15 1.41 5.21
C SER A 65 6.44 2.45 4.13
N ASN A 66 5.88 2.24 2.94
CA ASN A 66 6.04 3.14 1.81
C ASN A 66 4.81 3.12 0.90
N VAL A 67 4.33 4.30 0.51
CA VAL A 67 3.34 4.45 -0.56
C VAL A 67 4.06 4.81 -1.86
N SER A 68 3.72 4.12 -2.94
CA SER A 68 4.18 4.43 -4.29
C SER A 68 3.00 4.48 -5.26
N VAL A 69 2.99 5.46 -6.17
CA VAL A 69 1.99 5.51 -7.25
C VAL A 69 2.47 4.61 -8.39
N ILE A 70 1.69 3.59 -8.73
CA ILE A 70 2.01 2.65 -9.82
C ILE A 70 1.31 2.99 -11.13
N TRP A 71 0.16 3.67 -11.05
CA TRP A 71 -0.60 4.04 -12.23
C TRP A 71 -1.36 5.33 -11.99
N ARG A 72 -1.51 6.12 -13.06
CA ARG A 72 -2.32 7.35 -13.06
C ARG A 72 -2.95 7.52 -14.43
N CYS A 73 -4.19 7.98 -14.45
CA CYS A 73 -4.88 8.35 -15.66
C CYS A 73 -4.33 9.66 -16.24
N SER A 74 -4.55 9.92 -17.53
CA SER A 74 -4.13 11.16 -18.19
C SER A 74 -4.83 12.42 -17.64
N ASN A 75 -5.96 12.25 -16.95
CA ASN A 75 -6.75 13.32 -16.36
C ASN A 75 -6.16 13.80 -15.02
N HIS A 76 -5.07 14.55 -15.09
CA HIS A 76 -4.38 15.09 -13.92
C HIS A 76 -5.25 16.02 -13.05
N GLN A 77 -6.13 16.81 -13.68
CA GLN A 77 -7.08 17.67 -12.97
C GLN A 77 -8.00 16.86 -12.06
N LEU A 78 -8.60 15.81 -12.62
CA LEU A 78 -9.52 14.94 -11.91
C LEU A 78 -8.83 14.19 -10.77
N ILE A 79 -7.57 13.80 -10.95
CA ILE A 79 -6.75 13.20 -9.87
C ILE A 79 -6.54 14.20 -8.74
N SER A 80 -6.13 15.44 -9.03
CA SER A 80 -5.96 16.47 -8.00
C SER A 80 -7.25 16.81 -7.27
N GLU A 81 -8.37 16.96 -7.99
CA GLU A 81 -9.69 17.20 -7.38
C GLU A 81 -10.12 16.05 -6.47
N LEU A 82 -9.89 14.81 -6.90
CA LEU A 82 -10.24 13.63 -6.09
C LEU A 82 -9.31 13.46 -4.89
N LEU A 83 -8.02 13.78 -5.02
CA LEU A 83 -7.08 13.79 -3.90
C LEU A 83 -7.41 14.91 -2.90
N ASP A 84 -7.86 16.07 -3.36
CA ASP A 84 -8.32 17.16 -2.49
C ASP A 84 -9.62 16.77 -1.76
N LYS A 85 -10.55 16.12 -2.48
CA LYS A 85 -11.85 15.70 -1.95
C LYS A 85 -11.79 14.51 -1.00
N PHE A 86 -11.04 13.46 -1.35
CA PHE A 86 -10.98 12.19 -0.61
C PHE A 86 -9.71 12.03 0.23
N GLY A 87 -8.71 12.88 0.01
CA GLY A 87 -7.39 12.78 0.66
C GLY A 87 -6.41 11.87 -0.06
N SER A 88 -5.19 11.84 0.48
CA SER A 88 -4.07 11.01 0.01
C SER A 88 -4.38 9.51 0.07
N CYS A 89 -3.51 8.71 -0.55
CA CYS A 89 -3.61 7.24 -0.54
C CYS A 89 -3.69 6.70 0.89
N PRO A 90 -4.60 5.74 1.17
CA PRO A 90 -4.66 5.09 2.47
C PRO A 90 -3.36 4.33 2.73
N GLU A 91 -2.72 4.65 3.85
CA GLU A 91 -1.48 4.01 4.32
C GLU A 91 -1.83 2.88 5.29
N ARG A 92 -2.74 1.99 4.89
CA ARG A 92 -3.17 0.86 5.71
C ARG A 92 -3.26 -0.43 4.91
N ILE A 93 -2.87 -1.53 5.55
CA ILE A 93 -3.17 -2.91 5.13
C ILE A 93 -4.53 -3.34 5.71
#